data_AF-A0A6M3MFD6-F1
#
_entry.id   AF-A0A6M3MFD6-F1
#
_cell.length_a   1.000
_cell.length_b   1.000
_cell.length_c   1.000
_cell.angle_alpha   90.00
_cell.angle_beta   90.00
_cell.angle_gamma   90.00
#
_symmetry.space_group_name_H-M   'P 1'
#
loop_
_entity.id
_entity.type
_entity.pdbx_description
1 polymer ?
#
loop_
_entity_poly.entity_id
_entity_poly.type
_entity_poly.pdbx_seq_one_letter_code
_entity_poly.pdbx_strand_id
1 'polypeptide(L)'
;MNLMLDSGSPSLYNILVRTKKTKGLMGSFLKDRINDTFEYLDSKEYLDYKKAYIDFIIKNKEYFDVYVNLDIINNAKATWENQLELESYGLKPIPVFHFGSDMKWLYKYLDKGYEYIAMGGFIPNPVSVLQPFLDDLWSNVLCDRNGIPTVKVHGFAVTSARLVARYAWYSVDSTSWAKIGIYGAITIPRIKNGAWTYDESPHIFFTSNKSKAQNEVDGKHINTVTDVERKYILQFLKENNVPLGKSSFKKEKQSDGYEPKENERWVDLKTKDEIEIIEEQGVSNMFELRNKINLLFFINLQKSRLDWPFAFKRTIAGFGLDGNPRNEISKFSSFKENWRLYVAGENPHGVDPNTPRGKSDRDIHDFIESQGIEMNRLVSFFYKSSVLRNIELKKELLEEEKGEGKKRRTTKNS
;
A
#
# COMPACT_ATOMS: atom_id res chain seq x y z
N MET A 1 -16.43 -2.50 2.85
CA MET A 1 -15.21 -1.77 2.43
C MET A 1 -14.82 -0.73 3.48
N ASN A 2 -13.60 -0.82 4.01
CA ASN A 2 -13.00 0.20 4.87
C ASN A 2 -12.21 1.22 4.04
N LEU A 3 -12.35 2.52 4.33
CA LEU A 3 -11.72 3.62 3.62
C LEU A 3 -10.90 4.49 4.58
N MET A 4 -9.60 4.57 4.32
CA MET A 4 -8.65 5.45 5.01
C MET A 4 -8.27 6.63 4.12
N LEU A 5 -8.33 7.84 4.66
CA LEU A 5 -7.85 9.07 4.02
C LEU A 5 -6.45 9.42 4.52
N ASP A 6 -5.47 9.31 3.63
CA ASP A 6 -4.14 9.89 3.80
C ASP A 6 -4.15 11.37 3.39
N SER A 7 -3.37 12.18 4.10
CA SER A 7 -3.30 13.63 3.88
C SER A 7 -2.47 14.01 2.66
N GLY A 8 -1.71 13.08 2.05
CA GLY A 8 -0.88 13.35 0.88
C GLY A 8 0.39 14.12 1.17
N SER A 9 0.84 14.18 2.44
CA SER A 9 1.99 14.97 2.89
C SER A 9 3.26 14.75 2.05
N PRO A 10 3.67 13.52 1.68
CA PRO A 10 4.86 13.33 0.84
C PRO A 10 4.75 13.99 -0.53
N SER A 11 3.57 13.96 -1.15
CA SER A 11 3.33 14.57 -2.46
C SER A 11 3.32 16.09 -2.36
N LEU A 12 2.66 16.63 -1.31
CA LEU A 12 2.64 18.07 -1.03
C LEU A 12 4.06 18.60 -0.78
N TYR A 13 4.81 17.96 0.10
CA TYR A 13 6.21 18.30 0.40
C TYR A 13 7.07 18.31 -0.87
N ASN A 14 6.93 17.29 -1.74
CA ASN A 14 7.67 17.25 -3.00
C ASN A 14 7.31 18.41 -3.96
N ILE A 15 6.12 18.99 -3.87
CA ILE A 15 5.78 20.18 -4.69
C ILE A 15 6.33 21.45 -4.07
N LEU A 16 6.13 21.63 -2.75
CA LEU A 16 6.42 22.89 -2.08
C LEU A 16 7.91 23.08 -1.77
N VAL A 17 8.62 21.99 -1.47
CA VAL A 17 10.04 22.04 -1.10
C VAL A 17 10.94 21.73 -2.30
N ARG A 18 10.53 20.82 -3.18
CA ARG A 18 11.37 20.36 -4.29
C ARG A 18 11.03 21.10 -5.58
N THR A 19 11.66 22.25 -5.77
CA THR A 19 11.72 22.91 -7.08
C THR A 19 12.23 21.93 -8.16
N LYS A 20 11.91 22.19 -9.45
CA LYS A 20 12.14 21.32 -10.63
C LYS A 20 13.52 20.62 -10.72
N LYS A 21 14.56 21.08 -10.02
CA LYS A 21 15.92 20.51 -10.00
C LYS A 21 16.07 19.14 -9.31
N THR A 22 15.11 18.69 -8.48
CA THR A 22 15.21 17.37 -7.80
C THR A 22 14.03 16.44 -8.08
N LYS A 23 13.32 16.65 -9.19
CA LYS A 23 12.15 15.87 -9.62
C LYS A 23 12.54 14.41 -9.88
N GLY A 24 12.03 13.45 -9.09
CA GLY A 24 12.11 12.01 -9.41
C GLY A 24 12.54 11.06 -8.29
N LEU A 25 13.05 11.53 -7.15
CA LEU A 25 13.46 10.64 -6.05
C LEU A 25 12.36 10.56 -4.99
N MET A 26 11.41 9.63 -5.10
CA MET A 26 10.55 9.31 -3.94
C MET A 26 11.46 8.79 -2.81
N GLY A 27 11.57 9.56 -1.72
CA GLY A 27 12.50 9.30 -0.62
C GLY A 27 13.92 9.79 -0.90
N SER A 28 14.20 11.05 -0.61
CA SER A 28 15.59 11.52 -0.50
C SER A 28 16.19 11.00 0.81
N PHE A 29 17.48 10.66 0.78
CA PHE A 29 18.22 10.19 1.94
C PHE A 29 18.18 11.26 3.05
N LEU A 30 18.27 10.86 4.32
CA LEU A 30 18.21 11.77 5.48
C LEU A 30 19.15 12.98 5.33
N LYS A 31 20.32 12.76 4.71
CA LYS A 31 21.35 13.78 4.42
C LYS A 31 20.87 14.95 3.54
N ASP A 32 19.92 14.70 2.63
CA ASP A 32 19.44 15.73 1.69
C ASP A 32 18.38 16.63 2.33
N ARG A 33 17.84 16.21 3.48
CA ARG A 33 16.76 16.90 4.20
C ARG A 33 17.25 17.71 5.40
N ILE A 34 18.56 17.71 5.66
CA ILE A 34 19.16 18.50 6.74
C ILE A 34 19.04 20.02 6.49
N ASN A 35 18.80 20.42 5.23
CA ASN A 35 18.69 21.81 4.79
C ASN A 35 17.23 22.27 4.60
N ASP A 36 16.24 21.52 5.06
CA ASP A 36 14.83 21.93 4.96
C ASP A 36 14.57 23.13 5.87
N THR A 37 14.19 24.27 5.29
CA THR A 37 13.94 25.53 6.03
C THR A 37 12.52 25.63 6.59
N PHE A 38 11.59 24.78 6.12
CA PHE A 38 10.17 24.76 6.49
C PHE A 38 9.39 26.07 6.28
N GLU A 39 9.96 27.07 5.59
CA GLU A 39 9.32 28.36 5.28
C GLU A 39 7.99 28.20 4.50
N TYR A 40 7.84 27.09 3.76
CA TYR A 40 6.61 26.80 3.03
C TYR A 40 5.38 26.62 3.95
N LEU A 41 5.57 26.38 5.25
CA LEU A 41 4.46 26.25 6.21
C LEU A 41 3.68 27.56 6.39
N ASP A 42 4.29 28.69 6.05
CA ASP A 42 3.64 30.01 6.05
C ASP A 42 3.13 30.42 4.66
N SER A 43 3.37 29.60 3.63
CA SER A 43 2.96 29.92 2.26
C SER A 43 1.45 29.79 2.10
N LYS A 44 0.88 30.59 1.20
CA LYS A 44 -0.54 30.55 0.87
C LYS A 44 -0.96 29.17 0.37
N GLU A 45 -0.12 28.50 -0.43
CA GLU A 45 -0.38 27.18 -0.99
C GLU A 45 -0.54 26.11 0.10
N TYR A 46 0.33 26.11 1.11
CA TYR A 46 0.22 25.18 2.23
C TYR A 46 -1.02 25.47 3.09
N LEU A 47 -1.26 26.74 3.42
CA LEU A 47 -2.41 27.14 4.22
C LEU A 47 -3.74 26.84 3.51
N ASP A 48 -3.83 27.09 2.20
CA ASP A 48 -4.97 26.74 1.36
C ASP A 48 -5.17 25.22 1.33
N TYR A 49 -4.08 24.44 1.21
CA TYR A 49 -4.15 22.97 1.22
C TYR A 49 -4.68 22.43 2.55
N LYS A 50 -4.11 22.90 3.68
CA LYS A 50 -4.53 22.51 5.03
C LYS A 50 -5.99 22.86 5.26
N LYS A 51 -6.42 24.08 4.90
CA LYS A 51 -7.83 24.47 5.00
C LYS A 51 -8.73 23.58 4.14
N ALA A 52 -8.35 23.32 2.89
CA ALA A 52 -9.11 22.45 2.01
C ALA A 52 -9.21 21.02 2.54
N TYR A 53 -8.16 20.52 3.21
CA TYR A 53 -8.16 19.20 3.84
C TYR A 53 -9.13 19.13 5.02
N ILE A 54 -9.09 20.13 5.91
CA ILE A 54 -10.01 20.24 7.05
C ILE A 54 -11.46 20.32 6.57
N ASP A 55 -11.76 21.25 5.65
CA ASP A 55 -13.10 21.43 5.08
C ASP A 55 -13.61 20.13 4.42
N PHE A 56 -12.72 19.41 3.74
CA PHE A 56 -13.05 18.15 3.08
C PHE A 56 -13.39 17.04 4.08
N ILE A 57 -12.61 16.88 5.15
CA ILE A 57 -12.91 15.90 6.19
C ILE A 57 -14.25 16.23 6.84
N ILE A 58 -14.48 17.49 7.24
CA ILE A 58 -15.74 17.91 7.87
C ILE A 58 -16.95 17.51 7.01
N LYS A 59 -16.85 17.76 5.69
CA LYS A 59 -17.92 17.46 4.73
C LYS A 59 -18.15 15.95 4.50
N ASN A 60 -17.12 15.11 4.64
CA ASN A 60 -17.18 13.72 4.16
C ASN A 60 -16.82 12.66 5.24
N LYS A 61 -16.62 13.06 6.50
CA LYS A 61 -16.14 12.18 7.59
C LYS A 61 -16.97 10.91 7.80
N GLU A 62 -18.25 10.92 7.44
CA GLU A 62 -19.13 9.74 7.53
C GLU A 62 -18.72 8.59 6.60
N TYR A 63 -17.97 8.88 5.53
CA TYR A 63 -17.49 7.89 4.57
C TYR A 63 -16.11 7.34 4.91
N PHE A 64 -15.37 7.97 5.82
CA PHE A 64 -14.03 7.55 6.21
C PHE A 64 -14.05 6.84 7.55
N ASP A 65 -13.52 5.61 7.58
CA ASP A 65 -13.36 4.87 8.83
C ASP A 65 -12.14 5.36 9.61
N VAL A 66 -11.15 5.89 8.87
CA VAL A 66 -9.93 6.49 9.42
C VAL A 66 -9.49 7.65 8.52
N TYR A 67 -8.98 8.72 9.12
CA TYR A 67 -8.27 9.78 8.41
C TYR A 67 -7.06 10.23 9.20
N VAL A 68 -6.02 10.65 8.49
CA VAL A 68 -4.69 10.85 9.05
C VAL A 68 -4.44 12.34 9.25
N ASN A 69 -3.59 12.68 10.22
CA ASN A 69 -3.03 14.03 10.33
C ASN A 69 -2.38 14.51 9.01
N LEU A 70 -2.36 15.83 8.79
CA LEU A 70 -1.45 16.43 7.82
C LEU A 70 -0.07 16.53 8.46
N ASP A 71 0.75 15.50 8.33
CA ASP A 71 2.08 15.45 8.91
C ASP A 71 3.11 16.26 8.10
N ILE A 72 4.11 16.79 8.80
CA ILE A 72 5.21 17.54 8.20
C ILE A 72 6.46 16.68 8.27
N ILE A 73 6.89 16.19 7.10
CA ILE A 73 8.09 15.37 6.96
C ILE A 73 9.26 16.08 7.63
N ASN A 74 9.99 15.37 8.50
CA ASN A 74 11.12 15.88 9.28
C ASN A 74 10.82 17.02 10.26
N ASN A 75 9.55 17.34 10.54
CA ASN A 75 9.19 18.33 11.53
C ASN A 75 8.06 17.81 12.44
N ALA A 76 8.46 17.10 13.50
CA ALA A 76 7.54 16.52 14.46
C ALA A 76 6.77 17.59 15.28
N LYS A 77 7.35 18.78 15.46
CA LYS A 77 6.68 19.90 16.13
C LYS A 77 5.51 20.42 15.28
N ALA A 78 5.75 20.73 14.01
CA ALA A 78 4.70 21.18 13.10
C ALA A 78 3.65 20.08 12.84
N THR A 79 4.08 18.80 12.80
CA THR A 79 3.17 17.64 12.76
C THR A 79 2.24 17.63 13.97
N TRP A 80 2.77 17.87 15.18
CA TRP A 80 1.98 17.97 16.41
C TRP A 80 1.04 19.19 16.42
N GLU A 81 1.49 20.34 15.92
CA GLU A 81 0.68 21.55 15.81
C GLU A 81 -0.51 21.34 14.88
N ASN A 82 -0.29 20.73 13.70
CA ASN A 82 -1.38 20.33 12.81
C ASN A 82 -2.35 19.36 13.48
N GLN A 83 -1.85 18.37 14.23
CA GLN A 83 -2.70 17.44 14.97
C GLN A 83 -3.64 18.19 15.93
N LEU A 84 -3.11 19.11 16.74
CA LEU A 84 -3.92 19.91 17.67
C LEU A 84 -4.90 20.85 16.96
N GLU A 85 -4.48 21.43 15.83
CA GLU A 85 -5.35 22.29 15.03
C GLU A 85 -6.53 21.51 14.47
N LEU A 86 -6.31 20.36 13.84
CA LEU A 86 -7.41 19.51 13.35
C LEU A 86 -8.36 19.12 14.49
N GLU A 87 -7.83 18.76 15.66
CA GLU A 87 -8.63 18.44 16.84
C GLU A 87 -9.47 19.63 17.35
N SER A 88 -8.99 20.87 17.19
CA SER A 88 -9.75 22.07 17.57
C SER A 88 -11.03 22.26 16.74
N TYR A 89 -11.10 21.66 15.54
CA TYR A 89 -12.31 21.58 14.72
C TYR A 89 -13.22 20.39 15.08
N GLY A 90 -12.94 19.68 16.18
CA GLY A 90 -13.69 18.49 16.60
C GLY A 90 -13.41 17.25 15.77
N LEU A 91 -12.34 17.26 14.97
CA LEU A 91 -11.86 16.09 14.23
C LEU A 91 -11.04 15.18 15.15
N LYS A 92 -10.88 13.92 14.74
CA LYS A 92 -10.11 12.89 15.45
C LYS A 92 -9.14 12.18 14.50
N PRO A 93 -8.22 12.91 13.84
CA PRO A 93 -7.27 12.27 12.93
C PRO A 93 -6.30 11.39 13.71
N ILE A 94 -5.85 10.28 13.10
CA ILE A 94 -4.77 9.50 13.71
C ILE A 94 -3.44 10.27 13.59
N PRO A 95 -2.68 10.42 14.67
CA PRO A 95 -1.39 11.10 14.64
C PRO A 95 -0.34 10.25 13.91
N VAL A 96 0.70 10.92 13.38
CA VAL A 96 1.79 10.28 12.65
C VAL A 96 3.11 10.50 13.37
N PHE A 97 3.79 9.41 13.73
CA PHE A 97 5.16 9.44 14.23
C PHE A 97 6.13 8.98 13.15
N HIS A 98 7.23 9.70 12.95
CA HIS A 98 8.21 9.38 11.91
C HIS A 98 9.45 8.72 12.49
N PHE A 99 9.92 7.65 11.83
CA PHE A 99 11.26 7.11 12.05
C PHE A 99 12.31 8.24 11.95
N GLY A 100 13.19 8.31 12.94
CA GLY A 100 14.19 9.37 13.09
C GLY A 100 13.72 10.60 13.88
N SER A 101 12.43 10.69 14.25
CA SER A 101 11.96 11.73 15.18
C SER A 101 12.35 11.41 16.63
N ASP A 102 12.51 12.45 17.44
CA ASP A 102 12.70 12.34 18.88
C ASP A 102 11.52 11.57 19.52
N MET A 103 11.83 10.54 20.31
CA MET A 103 10.87 9.65 20.96
C MET A 103 9.88 10.39 21.87
N LYS A 104 10.22 11.59 22.37
CA LYS A 104 9.29 12.42 23.16
C LYS A 104 7.97 12.69 22.43
N TRP A 105 7.97 12.74 21.10
CA TRP A 105 6.76 12.97 20.32
C TRP A 105 5.84 11.75 20.33
N LEU A 106 6.41 10.55 20.24
CA LEU A 106 5.63 9.32 20.39
C LEU A 106 5.03 9.23 21.80
N TYR A 107 5.81 9.49 22.84
CA TYR A 107 5.29 9.53 24.21
C TYR A 107 4.18 10.57 24.36
N LYS A 108 4.31 11.76 23.75
CA LYS A 108 3.26 12.77 23.76
C LYS A 108 1.94 12.29 23.17
N TYR A 109 1.97 11.47 22.11
CA TYR A 109 0.76 10.82 21.61
C TYR A 109 0.24 9.78 22.61
N LEU A 110 1.08 8.86 23.08
CA LEU A 110 0.64 7.83 24.02
C LEU A 110 0.06 8.41 25.32
N ASP A 111 0.66 9.46 25.87
CA ASP A 111 0.25 10.09 27.13
C ASP A 111 -1.04 10.91 26.98
N LYS A 112 -1.31 11.45 25.78
CA LYS A 112 -2.61 12.06 25.44
C LYS A 112 -3.71 11.01 25.23
N GLY A 113 -3.36 9.72 25.17
CA GLY A 113 -4.31 8.62 25.13
C GLY A 113 -4.82 8.25 23.73
N TYR A 114 -4.08 8.56 22.65
CA TYR A 114 -4.48 8.09 21.32
C TYR A 114 -4.49 6.55 21.27
N GLU A 115 -5.60 5.99 20.80
CA GLU A 115 -5.78 4.54 20.71
C GLU A 115 -5.24 3.96 19.40
N TYR A 116 -5.00 4.82 18.42
CA TYR A 116 -4.52 4.47 17.11
C TYR A 116 -3.56 5.52 16.59
N ILE A 117 -2.34 5.10 16.27
CA ILE A 117 -1.27 5.95 15.74
C ILE A 117 -0.76 5.39 14.41
N ALA A 118 -0.29 6.25 13.52
CA ALA A 118 0.42 5.86 12.32
C ALA A 118 1.92 6.08 12.48
N MET A 119 2.71 5.29 11.76
CA MET A 119 4.16 5.39 11.72
C MET A 119 4.67 5.47 10.29
N GLY A 120 5.47 6.49 10.00
CA GLY A 120 6.04 6.75 8.67
C GLY A 120 7.55 6.92 8.69
N GLY A 121 8.13 7.27 7.53
CA GLY A 121 9.58 7.51 7.40
C GLY A 121 10.44 6.26 7.26
N PHE A 122 9.84 5.08 7.05
CA PHE A 122 10.59 3.83 6.91
C PHE A 122 11.33 3.72 5.56
N ILE A 123 10.75 4.22 4.47
CA ILE A 123 11.36 4.19 3.13
C ILE A 123 12.36 5.35 2.95
N PRO A 124 13.54 5.13 2.31
CA PRO A 124 14.00 3.93 1.62
C PRO A 124 14.93 3.02 2.47
N ASN A 125 14.83 3.07 3.80
CA ASN A 125 15.77 2.37 4.66
C ASN A 125 15.65 0.84 4.50
N PRO A 126 16.78 0.10 4.44
CA PRO A 126 16.75 -1.35 4.35
C PRO A 126 16.25 -1.98 5.66
N VAL A 127 15.75 -3.22 5.58
CA VAL A 127 15.28 -4.00 6.73
C VAL A 127 16.33 -4.06 7.85
N SER A 128 17.61 -4.16 7.51
CA SER A 128 18.71 -4.20 8.49
C SER A 128 18.83 -2.93 9.34
N VAL A 129 18.40 -1.77 8.83
CA VAL A 129 18.37 -0.50 9.56
C VAL A 129 17.08 -0.36 10.37
N LEU A 130 15.96 -0.79 9.80
CA LEU A 130 14.64 -0.66 10.43
C LEU A 130 14.42 -1.66 11.57
N GLN A 131 14.91 -2.89 11.43
CA GLN A 131 14.60 -3.98 12.36
C GLN A 131 15.08 -3.71 13.79
N PRO A 132 16.31 -3.22 14.05
CA PRO A 132 16.75 -2.93 15.42
C PRO A 132 15.87 -1.87 16.11
N PHE A 133 15.52 -0.81 15.38
CA PHE A 133 14.65 0.24 15.89
C PHE A 133 13.24 -0.27 16.18
N LEU A 134 12.64 -1.02 15.26
CA LEU A 134 11.32 -1.60 15.46
C LEU A 134 11.32 -2.65 16.58
N ASP A 135 12.36 -3.48 16.70
CA ASP A 135 12.49 -4.44 17.80
C ASP A 135 12.51 -3.74 19.16
N ASP A 136 13.25 -2.65 19.31
CA ASP A 136 13.28 -1.84 20.53
C ASP A 136 11.90 -1.21 20.81
N LEU A 137 11.34 -0.55 19.80
CA LEU A 137 10.06 0.14 19.90
C LEU A 137 8.90 -0.79 20.30
N TRP A 138 8.78 -1.95 19.66
CA TRP A 138 7.76 -2.93 19.98
C TRP A 138 7.98 -3.60 21.34
N SER A 139 9.25 -3.86 21.73
CA SER A 139 9.54 -4.47 23.03
C SER A 139 9.28 -3.53 24.20
N ASN A 140 9.65 -2.26 24.05
CA ASN A 140 9.82 -1.35 25.19
C ASN A 140 8.75 -0.25 25.26
N VAL A 141 8.07 0.04 24.16
CA VAL A 141 7.16 1.21 24.09
C VAL A 141 5.74 0.82 23.71
N LEU A 142 5.59 -0.03 22.68
CA LEU A 142 4.27 -0.30 22.07
C LEU A 142 3.58 -1.54 22.63
N CYS A 143 4.27 -2.40 23.37
CA CYS A 143 3.70 -3.58 23.99
C CYS A 143 3.74 -3.54 25.51
N ASP A 144 2.84 -4.30 26.13
CA ASP A 144 2.90 -4.64 27.54
C ASP A 144 3.96 -5.72 27.82
N ARG A 145 4.10 -6.10 29.10
CA ARG A 145 5.02 -7.15 29.56
C ARG A 145 4.82 -8.53 28.90
N ASN A 146 3.66 -8.80 28.31
CA ASN A 146 3.35 -10.06 27.63
C ASN A 146 3.61 -9.96 26.12
N GLY A 147 4.12 -8.81 25.64
CA GLY A 147 4.33 -8.54 24.22
C GLY A 147 3.03 -8.18 23.49
N ILE A 148 1.92 -7.92 24.19
CA ILE A 148 0.65 -7.54 23.55
C ILE A 148 0.66 -6.02 23.31
N PRO A 149 0.36 -5.56 22.08
CA PRO A 149 0.29 -4.13 21.76
C PRO A 149 -0.65 -3.36 22.70
N THR A 150 -0.24 -2.19 23.19
CA THR A 150 -1.04 -1.29 24.05
C THR A 150 -1.76 -0.20 23.24
N VAL A 151 -1.44 -0.06 21.96
CA VAL A 151 -2.00 0.90 21.00
C VAL A 151 -2.12 0.26 19.62
N LYS A 152 -3.13 0.65 18.83
CA LYS A 152 -3.20 0.26 17.41
C LYS A 152 -2.13 1.02 16.64
N VAL A 153 -1.41 0.35 15.74
CA VAL A 153 -0.35 0.98 14.94
C VAL A 153 -0.55 0.71 13.45
N HIS A 154 -0.65 1.78 12.66
CA HIS A 154 -0.64 1.73 11.20
C HIS A 154 0.79 1.93 10.68
N GLY A 155 1.29 1.02 9.86
CA GLY A 155 2.60 1.18 9.22
C GLY A 155 2.49 1.76 7.82
N PHE A 156 2.87 3.03 7.63
CA PHE A 156 2.88 3.65 6.31
C PHE A 156 3.93 3.05 5.39
N ALA A 157 3.46 2.58 4.23
CA ALA A 157 4.26 1.97 3.19
C ALA A 157 5.18 0.84 3.69
N VAL A 158 4.75 0.10 4.72
CA VAL A 158 5.46 -1.09 5.21
C VAL A 158 5.13 -2.26 4.28
N THR A 159 5.90 -2.39 3.21
CA THR A 159 5.63 -3.37 2.14
C THR A 159 6.49 -4.64 2.20
N SER A 160 7.47 -4.69 3.12
CA SER A 160 8.28 -5.89 3.35
C SER A 160 7.47 -6.96 4.06
N ALA A 161 7.20 -8.08 3.40
CA ALA A 161 6.54 -9.26 3.98
C ALA A 161 7.13 -9.66 5.35
N ARG A 162 8.46 -9.63 5.47
CA ARG A 162 9.17 -9.92 6.73
C ARG A 162 8.86 -8.92 7.84
N LEU A 163 8.82 -7.62 7.56
CA LEU A 163 8.50 -6.60 8.57
C LEU A 163 7.00 -6.64 8.93
N VAL A 164 6.13 -6.84 7.94
CA VAL A 164 4.68 -7.05 8.16
C VAL A 164 4.46 -8.27 9.05
N ALA A 165 5.21 -9.34 8.81
CA ALA A 165 5.00 -10.59 9.52
C ALA A 165 5.55 -10.61 10.95
N ARG A 166 6.59 -9.82 11.23
CA ARG A 166 7.31 -9.82 12.50
C ARG A 166 6.61 -9.01 13.60
N TYR A 167 6.06 -7.86 13.25
CA TYR A 167 5.55 -6.91 14.24
C TYR A 167 4.03 -6.87 14.30
N ALA A 168 3.50 -6.58 15.48
CA ALA A 168 2.07 -6.61 15.78
C ALA A 168 1.33 -5.35 15.31
N TRP A 169 1.59 -4.96 14.05
CA TRP A 169 0.85 -3.91 13.34
C TRP A 169 -0.64 -4.17 13.44
N TYR A 170 -1.43 -3.13 13.66
CA TYR A 170 -2.89 -3.21 13.52
C TYR A 170 -3.29 -3.17 12.04
N SER A 171 -2.56 -2.37 11.24
CA SER A 171 -2.69 -2.37 9.80
C SER A 171 -1.43 -1.83 9.11
N VAL A 172 -1.32 -2.01 7.80
CA VAL A 172 -0.29 -1.41 6.94
C VAL A 172 -0.92 -1.04 5.60
N ASP A 173 -0.24 -0.23 4.78
CA ASP A 173 -0.63 0.00 3.40
C ASP A 173 0.47 -0.36 2.39
N SER A 174 0.05 -0.63 1.15
CA SER A 174 0.99 -0.93 0.06
C SER A 174 0.49 -0.46 -1.30
N THR A 175 1.36 0.26 -2.02
CA THR A 175 1.23 0.54 -3.45
C THR A 175 2.05 -0.43 -4.32
N SER A 176 2.81 -1.34 -3.68
CA SER A 176 3.78 -2.20 -4.38
C SER A 176 3.10 -3.13 -5.38
N TRP A 177 1.89 -3.60 -5.10
CA TRP A 177 1.16 -4.51 -5.99
C TRP A 177 1.00 -3.93 -7.41
N ALA A 178 0.62 -2.65 -7.51
CA ALA A 178 0.46 -1.95 -8.78
C ALA A 178 1.80 -1.49 -9.36
N LYS A 179 2.71 -0.95 -8.52
CA LYS A 179 4.03 -0.47 -8.99
C LYS A 179 4.86 -1.59 -9.62
N ILE A 180 4.89 -2.77 -9.00
CA ILE A 180 5.61 -3.94 -9.52
C ILE A 180 5.04 -4.35 -10.89
N GLY A 181 3.72 -4.36 -11.05
CA GLY A 181 3.06 -4.71 -12.31
C GLY A 181 3.31 -3.69 -13.43
N ILE A 182 3.31 -2.39 -13.10
CA ILE A 182 3.68 -1.31 -14.02
C ILE A 182 5.13 -1.46 -14.50
N TYR A 183 6.06 -1.84 -13.61
CA TYR A 183 7.44 -2.14 -13.98
C TYR A 183 7.62 -3.46 -14.75
N GLY A 184 6.54 -4.17 -15.05
CA GLY A 184 6.58 -5.37 -15.89
C GLY A 184 6.93 -6.64 -15.13
N ALA A 185 6.75 -6.66 -13.80
CA ALA A 185 7.11 -7.78 -12.95
C ALA A 185 5.92 -8.35 -12.17
N ILE A 186 6.13 -9.56 -11.66
CA ILE A 186 5.23 -10.26 -10.75
C ILE A 186 5.96 -10.66 -9.46
N THR A 187 5.20 -10.71 -8.37
CA THR A 187 5.63 -11.06 -7.02
C THR A 187 5.22 -12.50 -6.76
N ILE A 188 6.19 -13.35 -6.44
CA ILE A 188 5.94 -14.77 -6.20
C ILE A 188 6.38 -15.09 -4.77
N PRO A 189 5.51 -15.72 -3.95
CA PRO A 189 5.84 -16.14 -2.59
C PRO A 189 7.00 -17.14 -2.57
N ARG A 190 7.48 -17.52 -1.39
CA ARG A 190 8.43 -18.62 -1.23
C ARG A 190 7.68 -19.95 -1.11
N ILE A 191 8.35 -21.08 -1.29
CA ILE A 191 7.83 -22.39 -0.88
C ILE A 191 8.62 -22.86 0.33
N LYS A 192 7.91 -23.31 1.35
CA LYS A 192 8.46 -23.96 2.54
C LYS A 192 7.59 -25.16 2.87
N ASN A 193 8.22 -26.32 3.10
CA ASN A 193 7.51 -27.57 3.41
C ASN A 193 6.39 -27.91 2.39
N GLY A 194 6.62 -27.61 1.11
CA GLY A 194 5.66 -27.91 0.03
C GLY A 194 4.48 -26.93 -0.09
N ALA A 195 4.42 -25.85 0.70
CA ALA A 195 3.36 -24.85 0.63
C ALA A 195 3.92 -23.44 0.39
N TRP A 196 3.12 -22.58 -0.24
CA TRP A 196 3.45 -21.16 -0.41
C TRP A 196 3.50 -20.44 0.94
N THR A 197 4.56 -19.67 1.15
CA THR A 197 4.73 -18.82 2.33
C THR A 197 4.80 -17.35 1.95
N TYR A 198 4.10 -16.54 2.73
CA TYR A 198 3.89 -15.11 2.47
C TYR A 198 4.58 -14.22 3.51
N ASP A 199 5.14 -14.78 4.57
CA ASP A 199 5.86 -14.10 5.66
C ASP A 199 7.36 -13.92 5.39
N GLU A 200 7.86 -14.44 4.26
CA GLU A 200 9.24 -14.32 3.81
C GLU A 200 9.38 -13.32 2.66
N SER A 201 10.61 -12.87 2.38
CA SER A 201 10.88 -12.00 1.23
C SER A 201 10.54 -12.73 -0.08
N PRO A 202 9.56 -12.23 -0.87
CA PRO A 202 9.16 -12.88 -2.10
C PRO A 202 10.23 -12.74 -3.18
N HIS A 203 10.09 -13.54 -4.24
CA HIS A 203 10.79 -13.29 -5.49
C HIS A 203 10.04 -12.28 -6.35
N ILE A 204 10.79 -11.45 -7.07
CA ILE A 204 10.25 -10.56 -8.10
C ILE A 204 10.87 -10.96 -9.43
N PHE A 205 10.04 -11.33 -10.39
CA PHE A 205 10.45 -11.72 -11.74
C PHE A 205 9.78 -10.84 -12.77
N PHE A 206 10.54 -10.39 -13.78
CA PHE A 206 9.98 -9.68 -14.92
C PHE A 206 9.32 -10.67 -15.88
N THR A 207 8.11 -10.36 -16.31
CA THR A 207 7.35 -11.19 -17.27
C THR A 207 6.99 -10.42 -18.53
N SER A 208 6.94 -9.08 -18.45
CA SER A 208 6.53 -8.23 -19.57
C SER A 208 7.45 -8.40 -20.78
N ASN A 209 6.87 -8.66 -21.95
CA ASN A 209 7.60 -8.70 -23.22
C ASN A 209 8.31 -7.38 -23.56
N LYS A 210 7.90 -6.28 -22.93
CA LYS A 210 8.50 -4.95 -23.08
C LYS A 210 9.61 -4.67 -22.07
N SER A 211 9.92 -5.63 -21.19
CA SER A 211 10.94 -5.44 -20.16
C SER A 211 12.34 -5.55 -20.76
N LYS A 212 13.15 -4.52 -20.55
CA LYS A 212 14.59 -4.54 -20.89
C LYS A 212 15.35 -5.67 -20.19
N ALA A 213 14.86 -6.12 -19.03
CA ALA A 213 15.44 -7.22 -18.28
C ALA A 213 15.50 -8.52 -19.10
N GLN A 214 14.67 -8.67 -20.14
CA GLN A 214 14.73 -9.82 -21.05
C GLN A 214 16.10 -9.98 -21.73
N ASN A 215 16.80 -8.86 -21.99
CA ASN A 215 18.07 -8.85 -22.72
C ASN A 215 19.25 -8.34 -21.88
N GLU A 216 18.97 -7.61 -20.80
CA GLU A 216 20.00 -6.90 -20.03
C GLU A 216 20.39 -7.62 -18.72
N VAL A 217 19.54 -8.49 -18.16
CA VAL A 217 19.79 -9.10 -16.84
C VAL A 217 19.42 -10.59 -16.83
N ASP A 218 20.44 -11.43 -16.78
CA ASP A 218 20.29 -12.87 -16.65
C ASP A 218 19.62 -13.26 -15.33
N GLY A 219 18.77 -14.29 -15.35
CA GLY A 219 18.07 -14.77 -14.14
C GLY A 219 16.99 -13.85 -13.55
N LYS A 220 16.55 -12.79 -14.26
CA LYS A 220 15.52 -11.85 -13.77
C LYS A 220 14.24 -11.83 -14.60
N HIS A 221 14.29 -12.27 -15.85
CA HIS A 221 13.15 -12.34 -16.73
C HIS A 221 12.67 -13.78 -16.88
N ILE A 222 11.37 -14.02 -17.11
CA ILE A 222 10.83 -15.38 -17.32
C ILE A 222 11.54 -16.19 -18.42
N ASN A 223 12.21 -15.51 -19.35
CA ASN A 223 12.99 -16.10 -20.44
C ASN A 223 14.47 -16.31 -20.13
N THR A 224 14.99 -15.75 -19.03
CA THR A 224 16.40 -15.82 -18.62
C THR A 224 16.59 -16.51 -17.26
N VAL A 225 15.51 -16.87 -16.57
CA VAL A 225 15.55 -17.68 -15.35
C VAL A 225 15.86 -19.14 -15.67
N THR A 226 16.32 -19.87 -14.65
CA THR A 226 16.55 -21.33 -14.74
C THR A 226 15.24 -22.08 -15.00
N ASP A 227 15.33 -23.31 -15.52
CA ASP A 227 14.16 -24.17 -15.74
C ASP A 227 13.37 -24.44 -14.44
N VAL A 228 14.07 -24.49 -13.30
CA VAL A 228 13.46 -24.70 -11.98
C VAL A 228 12.63 -23.46 -11.59
N GLU A 229 13.20 -22.27 -11.70
CA GLU A 229 12.50 -21.01 -11.46
C GLU A 229 11.35 -20.81 -12.45
N ARG A 230 11.53 -21.17 -13.72
CA ARG A 230 10.46 -21.10 -14.72
C ARG A 230 9.29 -22.01 -14.35
N LYS A 231 9.54 -23.26 -13.96
CA LYS A 231 8.50 -24.19 -13.47
C LYS A 231 7.78 -23.62 -12.25
N TYR A 232 8.52 -23.03 -11.33
CA TYR A 232 7.98 -22.38 -10.14
C TYR A 232 7.04 -21.22 -10.47
N ILE A 233 7.44 -20.35 -11.40
CA ILE A 233 6.63 -19.22 -11.87
C ILE A 233 5.34 -19.74 -12.55
N LEU A 234 5.47 -20.72 -13.45
CA LEU A 234 4.33 -21.29 -14.16
C LEU A 234 3.37 -22.03 -13.23
N GLN A 235 3.88 -22.71 -12.20
CA GLN A 235 3.05 -23.35 -11.17
C GLN A 235 2.21 -22.31 -10.43
N PHE A 236 2.82 -21.23 -9.94
CA PHE A 236 2.10 -20.17 -9.23
C PHE A 236 1.02 -19.52 -10.11
N LEU A 237 1.35 -19.22 -11.37
CA LEU A 237 0.40 -18.66 -12.33
C LEU A 237 -0.78 -19.61 -12.60
N LYS A 238 -0.51 -20.91 -12.81
CA LYS A 238 -1.53 -21.92 -13.04
C LYS A 238 -2.48 -22.09 -11.85
N GLU A 239 -1.94 -22.20 -10.64
CA GLU A 239 -2.74 -22.37 -9.42
C GLU A 239 -3.67 -21.18 -9.14
N ASN A 240 -3.30 -19.99 -9.62
CA ASN A 240 -4.10 -18.77 -9.47
C ASN A 240 -4.93 -18.40 -10.72
N ASN A 241 -5.02 -19.31 -11.70
CA ASN A 241 -5.76 -19.10 -12.96
C ASN A 241 -5.37 -17.80 -13.70
N VAL A 242 -4.08 -17.48 -13.74
CA VAL A 242 -3.55 -16.34 -14.48
C VAL A 242 -2.59 -16.86 -15.56
N PRO A 243 -2.86 -16.69 -16.86
CA PRO A 243 -1.96 -17.16 -17.91
C PRO A 243 -0.63 -16.41 -17.97
N LEU A 244 0.41 -17.06 -18.51
CA LEU A 244 1.65 -16.37 -18.87
C LEU A 244 1.40 -15.37 -20.02
N GLY A 245 0.58 -15.77 -20.99
CA GLY A 245 0.29 -14.98 -22.19
C GLY A 245 1.31 -15.23 -23.30
N LYS A 246 0.88 -14.94 -24.52
CA LYS A 246 1.65 -15.16 -25.75
C LYS A 246 1.48 -13.98 -26.68
N SER A 247 2.60 -13.55 -27.28
CA SER A 247 2.61 -12.49 -28.28
C SER A 247 3.55 -12.85 -29.43
N SER A 248 3.25 -12.34 -30.61
CA SER A 248 4.16 -12.27 -31.76
C SER A 248 4.41 -10.81 -32.15
N PHE A 249 5.44 -10.56 -32.97
CA PHE A 249 5.89 -9.22 -33.32
C PHE A 249 6.02 -9.08 -34.83
N LYS A 250 5.64 -7.90 -35.35
CA LYS A 250 5.85 -7.53 -36.75
C LYS A 250 6.26 -6.07 -36.87
N LYS A 251 7.02 -5.76 -37.92
CA LYS A 251 7.38 -4.38 -38.27
C LYS A 251 6.26 -3.77 -39.09
N GLU A 252 5.70 -2.69 -38.58
CA GLU A 252 4.70 -1.84 -39.23
C GLU A 252 4.99 -0.42 -38.79
N LYS A 253 4.73 0.60 -39.61
CA LYS A 253 4.94 1.99 -39.20
C LYS A 253 3.66 2.77 -39.25
N GLN A 254 3.42 3.59 -38.22
CA GLN A 254 2.32 4.55 -38.27
C GLN A 254 2.47 5.53 -39.45
N SER A 255 3.71 5.89 -39.83
CA SER A 255 3.98 6.75 -40.99
C SER A 255 3.47 6.19 -42.31
N ASP A 256 3.32 4.87 -42.38
CA ASP A 256 2.90 4.15 -43.59
C ASP A 256 1.37 3.95 -43.60
N GLY A 257 0.66 4.59 -42.66
CA GLY A 257 -0.80 4.53 -42.54
C GLY A 257 -1.33 3.33 -41.74
N TYR A 258 -0.46 2.56 -41.08
CA TYR A 258 -0.88 1.39 -40.31
C TYR A 258 -1.62 1.78 -39.02
N GLU A 259 -2.78 1.18 -38.80
CA GLU A 259 -3.55 1.28 -37.56
C GLU A 259 -3.64 -0.10 -36.87
N PRO A 260 -3.28 -0.22 -35.57
CA PRO A 260 -3.37 -1.48 -34.85
C PRO A 260 -4.80 -2.03 -34.82
N LYS A 261 -4.93 -3.34 -35.05
CA LYS A 261 -6.17 -4.10 -34.85
C LYS A 261 -6.48 -4.25 -33.35
N GLU A 262 -7.66 -4.78 -33.04
CA GLU A 262 -8.15 -4.97 -31.66
C GLU A 262 -7.15 -5.73 -30.75
N ASN A 263 -6.48 -6.75 -31.28
CA ASN A 263 -5.49 -7.55 -30.54
C ASN A 263 -4.04 -7.06 -30.74
N GLU A 264 -3.84 -5.90 -31.35
CA GLU A 264 -2.53 -5.35 -31.67
C GLU A 264 -2.25 -4.07 -30.89
N ARG A 265 -0.98 -3.83 -30.59
CA ARG A 265 -0.56 -2.54 -30.03
C ARG A 265 0.87 -2.21 -30.42
N TRP A 266 1.16 -0.92 -30.44
CA TRP A 266 2.53 -0.44 -30.58
C TRP A 266 3.40 -0.94 -29.43
N VAL A 267 4.59 -1.45 -29.75
CA VAL A 267 5.60 -1.82 -28.75
C VAL A 267 6.08 -0.56 -28.03
N ASP A 268 6.54 0.42 -28.79
CA ASP A 268 6.92 1.76 -28.33
C ASP A 268 6.00 2.83 -28.93
N LEU A 269 5.37 3.62 -28.06
CA LEU A 269 4.45 4.70 -28.45
C LEU A 269 5.17 5.93 -29.04
N LYS A 270 6.50 6.02 -28.92
CA LYS A 270 7.31 7.10 -29.49
C LYS A 270 7.73 6.80 -30.92
N THR A 271 8.25 5.61 -31.18
CA THR A 271 8.74 5.23 -32.52
C THR A 271 7.62 4.71 -33.40
N LYS A 272 6.70 3.90 -32.84
CA LYS A 272 5.57 3.29 -33.54
C LYS A 272 5.96 2.62 -34.86
N ASP A 273 7.01 1.81 -34.80
CA ASP A 273 7.64 1.07 -35.90
C ASP A 273 7.60 -0.46 -35.72
N GLU A 274 7.00 -0.93 -34.62
CA GLU A 274 6.80 -2.35 -34.30
C GLU A 274 5.48 -2.58 -33.57
N ILE A 275 4.76 -3.62 -33.99
CA ILE A 275 3.48 -4.07 -33.44
C ILE A 275 3.68 -5.36 -32.66
N GLU A 276 3.18 -5.38 -31.42
CA GLU A 276 2.93 -6.59 -30.66
C GLU A 276 1.51 -7.09 -30.98
N ILE A 277 1.41 -8.32 -31.48
CA ILE A 277 0.16 -9.04 -31.70
C ILE A 277 -0.07 -9.92 -30.48
N ILE A 278 -1.14 -9.67 -29.73
CA ILE A 278 -1.52 -10.45 -28.56
C ILE A 278 -2.28 -11.68 -29.04
N GLU A 279 -1.69 -12.85 -28.85
CA GLU A 279 -2.30 -14.15 -29.20
C GLU A 279 -3.05 -14.75 -28.01
N GLU A 280 -2.50 -14.57 -26.82
CA GLU A 280 -3.11 -15.00 -25.55
C GLU A 280 -2.82 -13.93 -24.48
N GLN A 281 -3.86 -13.44 -23.81
CA GLN A 281 -3.70 -12.49 -22.71
C GLN A 281 -3.08 -13.17 -21.48
N GLY A 282 -2.05 -12.55 -20.91
CA GLY A 282 -1.42 -13.03 -19.69
C GLY A 282 -0.46 -12.03 -19.09
N VAL A 283 0.28 -12.41 -18.05
CA VAL A 283 1.20 -11.51 -17.35
C VAL A 283 2.35 -11.00 -18.22
N SER A 284 2.60 -11.58 -19.39
CA SER A 284 3.62 -11.12 -20.35
C SER A 284 3.18 -9.94 -21.20
N ASN A 285 1.88 -9.78 -21.44
CA ASN A 285 1.36 -8.70 -22.27
C ASN A 285 0.32 -7.81 -21.57
N MET A 286 -0.35 -8.27 -20.51
CA MET A 286 -1.33 -7.46 -19.77
C MET A 286 -0.77 -7.03 -18.42
N PHE A 287 -0.75 -5.71 -18.15
CA PHE A 287 -0.28 -5.22 -16.85
C PHE A 287 -1.36 -5.34 -15.78
N GLU A 288 -2.64 -5.36 -16.17
CA GLU A 288 -3.80 -5.64 -15.32
C GLU A 288 -3.66 -7.03 -14.68
N LEU A 289 -3.27 -8.04 -15.47
CA LEU A 289 -3.03 -9.40 -14.96
C LEU A 289 -1.78 -9.49 -14.08
N ARG A 290 -0.75 -8.66 -14.32
CA ARG A 290 0.37 -8.51 -13.38
C ARG A 290 -0.08 -7.87 -12.07
N ASN A 291 -0.90 -6.82 -12.14
CA ASN A 291 -1.47 -6.19 -10.97
C ASN A 291 -2.36 -7.17 -10.18
N LYS A 292 -3.16 -7.99 -10.86
CA LYS A 292 -3.99 -9.04 -10.26
C LYS A 292 -3.17 -10.03 -9.46
N ILE A 293 -2.15 -10.63 -10.06
CA ILE A 293 -1.32 -11.63 -9.38
C ILE A 293 -0.49 -11.01 -8.24
N ASN A 294 -0.01 -9.78 -8.43
CA ASN A 294 0.68 -9.04 -7.38
C ASN A 294 -0.24 -8.71 -6.21
N LEU A 295 -1.48 -8.29 -6.47
CA LEU A 295 -2.47 -8.02 -5.45
C LEU A 295 -2.82 -9.30 -4.68
N LEU A 296 -2.96 -10.43 -5.39
CA LEU A 296 -3.21 -11.73 -4.79
C LEU A 296 -2.11 -12.16 -3.80
N PHE A 297 -0.85 -11.83 -4.07
CA PHE A 297 0.23 -12.01 -3.09
C PHE A 297 -0.05 -11.26 -1.78
N PHE A 298 -0.47 -9.98 -1.85
CA PHE A 298 -0.77 -9.19 -0.64
C PHE A 298 -2.06 -9.64 0.06
N ILE A 299 -3.06 -10.10 -0.70
CA ILE A 299 -4.27 -10.74 -0.15
C ILE A 299 -3.89 -11.99 0.65
N ASN A 300 -3.05 -12.85 0.08
CA ASN A 300 -2.63 -14.09 0.76
C ASN A 300 -1.67 -13.81 1.91
N LEU A 301 -0.85 -12.76 1.84
CA LEU A 301 -0.12 -12.23 2.99
C LEU A 301 -1.10 -11.88 4.12
N GLN A 302 -2.14 -11.08 3.86
CA GLN A 302 -3.17 -10.75 4.86
C GLN A 302 -3.83 -12.01 5.44
N LYS A 303 -4.25 -12.96 4.61
CA LYS A 303 -4.86 -14.22 5.06
C LYS A 303 -3.93 -15.08 5.91
N SER A 304 -2.62 -15.03 5.66
CA SER A 304 -1.63 -15.77 6.43
C SER A 304 -1.29 -15.14 7.80
N ARG A 305 -1.80 -13.93 8.08
CA ARG A 305 -1.52 -13.22 9.33
C ARG A 305 -2.34 -13.76 10.49
N LEU A 306 -1.76 -13.64 11.69
CA LEU A 306 -2.49 -13.80 12.94
C LEU A 306 -3.43 -12.61 13.13
N ASP A 307 -4.60 -12.88 13.69
CA ASP A 307 -5.52 -11.84 14.16
C ASP A 307 -4.83 -10.93 15.19
N TRP A 308 -5.11 -9.64 15.08
CA TRP A 308 -4.60 -8.65 15.99
C TRP A 308 -5.46 -8.59 17.27
N PRO A 309 -4.88 -8.35 18.45
CA PRO A 309 -3.45 -8.33 18.73
C PRO A 309 -2.86 -9.74 18.80
N PHE A 310 -1.57 -9.84 18.50
CA PHE A 310 -0.76 -11.01 18.79
C PHE A 310 0.50 -10.59 19.54
N ALA A 311 1.03 -11.49 20.38
CA ALA A 311 2.20 -11.20 21.19
C ALA A 311 3.43 -11.06 20.29
N PHE A 312 4.08 -9.89 20.32
CA PHE A 312 5.41 -9.70 19.77
C PHE A 312 6.42 -10.44 20.65
N LYS A 313 7.20 -11.33 20.04
CA LYS A 313 8.27 -12.08 20.72
C LYS A 313 9.60 -11.63 20.15
N ARG A 314 10.40 -10.92 20.94
CA ARG A 314 11.78 -10.59 20.56
C ARG A 314 12.60 -11.87 20.53
N THR A 315 13.00 -12.30 19.34
CA THR A 315 14.03 -13.33 19.17
C THR A 315 15.38 -12.71 19.55
N ILE A 316 15.88 -13.03 20.74
CA ILE A 316 17.14 -12.49 21.25
C ILE A 316 18.30 -13.04 20.41
N ALA A 317 19.02 -12.14 19.74
CA ALA A 317 20.40 -12.36 19.32
C ALA A 317 21.23 -11.15 19.80
N GLY A 318 21.85 -11.27 20.98
CA GLY A 318 22.85 -10.34 21.48
C GLY A 318 22.33 -9.10 22.23
N PHE A 319 22.84 -8.92 23.46
CA PHE A 319 22.82 -7.75 24.35
C PHE A 319 21.56 -6.89 24.36
N GLY A 320 20.64 -7.22 25.29
CA GLY A 320 19.53 -6.37 25.67
C GLY A 320 20.02 -5.15 26.44
N LEU A 321 19.50 -3.98 26.09
CA LEU A 321 19.27 -2.93 27.08
C LEU A 321 18.01 -3.34 27.84
N ASP A 322 18.08 -3.25 29.17
CA ASP A 322 16.97 -3.46 30.09
C ASP A 322 15.92 -2.37 29.89
N GLY A 323 15.13 -2.48 28.83
CA GLY A 323 13.93 -1.68 28.66
C GLY A 323 12.88 -2.16 29.65
N ASN A 324 12.27 -1.22 30.37
CA ASN A 324 11.17 -1.50 31.28
C ASN A 324 9.87 -1.45 30.47
N PRO A 325 9.29 -2.59 30.02
CA PRO A 325 8.02 -2.56 29.29
C PRO A 325 6.97 -1.82 30.12
N ARG A 326 6.01 -1.16 29.47
CA ARG A 326 4.94 -0.47 30.21
C ARG A 326 4.29 -1.47 31.18
N ASN A 327 4.30 -1.13 32.47
CA ASN A 327 3.77 -1.97 33.55
C ASN A 327 2.26 -2.23 33.44
N GLU A 328 1.57 -1.44 32.61
CA GLU A 328 0.15 -1.56 32.34
C GLU A 328 -0.15 -2.75 31.43
N ILE A 329 -1.12 -3.58 31.83
CA ILE A 329 -1.65 -4.65 31.01
C ILE A 329 -2.35 -4.04 29.80
N SER A 330 -2.10 -4.57 28.61
CA SER A 330 -2.78 -4.08 27.41
C SER A 330 -4.30 -4.20 27.53
N LYS A 331 -4.99 -3.09 27.26
CA LYS A 331 -6.45 -3.05 27.15
C LYS A 331 -6.99 -3.90 26.00
N PHE A 332 -6.14 -4.36 25.09
CA PHE A 332 -6.51 -5.19 23.95
C PHE A 332 -6.36 -6.70 24.21
N SER A 333 -5.91 -7.11 25.40
CA SER A 333 -5.65 -8.51 25.75
C SER A 333 -6.85 -9.46 25.56
N SER A 334 -8.08 -8.96 25.66
CA SER A 334 -9.32 -9.72 25.45
C SER A 334 -9.97 -9.52 24.07
N PHE A 335 -9.33 -8.76 23.17
CA PHE A 335 -9.88 -8.42 21.86
C PHE A 335 -9.29 -9.32 20.77
N LYS A 336 -10.05 -9.54 19.70
CA LYS A 336 -9.56 -10.11 18.44
C LYS A 336 -10.23 -9.38 17.28
N GLU A 337 -9.39 -8.85 16.40
CA GLU A 337 -9.80 -8.21 15.15
C GLU A 337 -8.94 -8.75 14.00
N ASN A 338 -9.54 -8.84 12.81
CA ASN A 338 -8.81 -9.18 11.60
C ASN A 338 -7.74 -8.13 11.31
N TRP A 339 -6.53 -8.60 11.00
CA TRP A 339 -5.46 -7.73 10.55
C TRP A 339 -5.77 -7.16 9.15
N ARG A 340 -5.46 -5.87 8.94
CA ARG A 340 -5.86 -5.15 7.71
C ARG A 340 -4.66 -4.72 6.88
N LEU A 341 -4.63 -5.11 5.60
CA LEU A 341 -3.77 -4.50 4.59
C LEU A 341 -4.60 -3.52 3.75
N TYR A 342 -4.20 -2.25 3.75
CA TYR A 342 -4.78 -1.22 2.91
C TYR A 342 -4.16 -1.26 1.51
N VAL A 343 -4.98 -1.51 0.51
CA VAL A 343 -4.62 -1.40 -0.90
C VAL A 343 -4.51 0.08 -1.24
N ALA A 344 -3.29 0.56 -1.48
CA ALA A 344 -3.02 1.97 -1.75
C ALA A 344 -2.67 2.21 -3.22
N GLY A 345 -2.74 3.48 -3.64
CA GLY A 345 -2.27 3.95 -4.93
C GLY A 345 -3.35 4.04 -6.00
N GLU A 346 -3.13 4.93 -6.97
CA GLU A 346 -3.98 5.03 -8.14
C GLU A 346 -3.72 3.87 -9.10
N ASN A 347 -4.79 3.15 -9.46
CA ASN A 347 -4.77 2.19 -10.54
C ASN A 347 -5.99 2.49 -11.44
N PRO A 348 -5.82 3.25 -12.53
CA PRO A 348 -6.93 3.62 -13.41
C PRO A 348 -7.41 2.46 -14.30
N HIS A 349 -6.77 1.29 -14.24
CA HIS A 349 -6.97 0.18 -15.16
C HIS A 349 -7.49 -1.10 -14.49
N GLY A 350 -7.48 -1.17 -13.16
CA GLY A 350 -7.99 -2.33 -12.44
C GLY A 350 -7.05 -3.54 -12.49
N VAL A 351 -7.63 -4.73 -12.37
CA VAL A 351 -6.98 -6.04 -12.36
C VAL A 351 -7.59 -7.00 -13.40
N ASP A 352 -8.72 -6.64 -14.01
CA ASP A 352 -9.27 -7.28 -15.21
C ASP A 352 -8.96 -6.44 -16.47
N PRO A 353 -8.33 -7.02 -17.51
CA PRO A 353 -8.13 -6.38 -18.81
C PRO A 353 -9.37 -5.75 -19.47
N ASN A 354 -10.56 -6.25 -19.15
CA ASN A 354 -11.82 -5.82 -19.74
C ASN A 354 -12.53 -4.74 -18.91
N THR A 355 -11.89 -4.27 -17.83
CA THR A 355 -12.49 -3.29 -16.94
C THR A 355 -12.78 -1.97 -17.65
N PRO A 356 -14.04 -1.49 -17.63
CA PRO A 356 -14.38 -0.21 -18.23
C PRO A 356 -13.66 0.95 -17.55
N ARG A 357 -13.38 2.00 -18.32
CA ARG A 357 -12.76 3.22 -17.82
C ARG A 357 -13.59 3.80 -16.66
N GLY A 358 -12.94 4.05 -15.53
CA GLY A 358 -13.58 4.61 -14.33
C GLY A 358 -14.21 3.58 -13.40
N LYS A 359 -14.22 2.28 -13.76
CA LYS A 359 -14.68 1.19 -12.90
C LYS A 359 -13.54 0.39 -12.26
N SER A 360 -12.30 0.87 -12.35
CA SER A 360 -11.12 0.17 -11.82
C SER A 360 -11.14 -0.06 -10.32
N ASP A 361 -11.60 0.92 -9.52
CA ASP A 361 -11.70 0.76 -8.06
C ASP A 361 -12.80 -0.30 -7.70
N ARG A 362 -13.88 -0.41 -8.48
CA ARG A 362 -14.92 -1.45 -8.32
C ARG A 362 -14.40 -2.83 -8.71
N ASP A 363 -13.68 -2.94 -9.82
CA ASP A 363 -13.02 -4.20 -10.24
C ASP A 363 -12.05 -4.70 -9.16
N ILE A 364 -11.20 -3.82 -8.61
CA ILE A 364 -10.31 -4.17 -7.50
C ILE A 364 -11.09 -4.64 -6.28
N HIS A 365 -12.17 -3.94 -5.91
CA HIS A 365 -13.06 -4.32 -4.83
C HIS A 365 -13.63 -5.72 -5.04
N ASP A 366 -14.30 -5.95 -6.17
CA ASP A 366 -14.99 -7.20 -6.46
C ASP A 366 -13.99 -8.37 -6.54
N PHE A 367 -12.79 -8.13 -7.07
CA PHE A 367 -11.71 -9.11 -7.02
C PHE A 367 -11.30 -9.45 -5.59
N ILE A 368 -11.09 -8.46 -4.71
CA ILE A 368 -10.71 -8.70 -3.31
C ILE A 368 -11.81 -9.46 -2.56
N GLU A 369 -13.07 -9.05 -2.72
CA GLU A 369 -14.23 -9.71 -2.11
C GLU A 369 -14.39 -11.15 -2.62
N SER A 370 -14.10 -11.41 -3.91
CA SER A 370 -14.11 -12.79 -4.45
C SER A 370 -13.08 -13.70 -3.78
N GLN A 371 -12.05 -13.12 -3.14
CA GLN A 371 -11.08 -13.85 -2.33
C GLN A 371 -11.54 -14.05 -0.88
N GLY A 372 -12.74 -13.61 -0.51
CA GLY A 372 -13.32 -13.79 0.83
C GLY A 372 -12.69 -12.90 1.90
N ILE A 373 -12.15 -11.73 1.52
CA ILE A 373 -11.67 -10.74 2.48
C ILE A 373 -12.27 -9.37 2.18
N GLU A 374 -12.51 -8.58 3.22
CA GLU A 374 -13.00 -7.22 3.06
C GLU A 374 -11.92 -6.30 2.45
N MET A 375 -12.28 -5.53 1.43
CA MET A 375 -11.38 -4.49 0.92
C MET A 375 -11.13 -3.38 1.95
N ASN A 376 -9.85 -3.16 2.27
CA ASN A 376 -9.36 -1.98 2.97
C ASN A 376 -8.64 -1.09 1.97
N ARG A 377 -9.07 0.16 1.82
CA ARG A 377 -8.62 1.07 0.77
C ARG A 377 -8.02 2.32 1.37
N LEU A 378 -6.79 2.65 1.00
CA LEU A 378 -6.16 3.94 1.34
C LEU A 378 -6.16 4.84 0.11
N VAL A 379 -6.69 6.04 0.28
CA VAL A 379 -6.70 7.10 -0.74
C VAL A 379 -6.01 8.34 -0.19
N SER A 380 -5.27 9.05 -1.04
CA SER A 380 -4.55 10.27 -0.63
C SER A 380 -5.32 11.51 -1.08
N PHE A 381 -5.53 12.47 -0.19
CA PHE A 381 -6.21 13.74 -0.46
C PHE A 381 -5.57 14.54 -1.60
N PHE A 382 -4.27 14.36 -1.81
CA PHE A 382 -3.54 14.92 -2.94
C PHE A 382 -4.16 14.53 -4.30
N TYR A 383 -4.78 13.35 -4.40
CA TYR A 383 -5.44 12.83 -5.59
C TYR A 383 -6.97 12.88 -5.44
N LYS A 384 -7.53 14.10 -5.40
CA LYS A 384 -8.96 14.33 -5.12
C LYS A 384 -9.92 13.48 -5.96
N SER A 385 -9.61 13.25 -7.23
CA SER A 385 -10.45 12.42 -8.11
C SER A 385 -10.53 10.97 -7.63
N SER A 386 -9.41 10.40 -7.17
CA SER A 386 -9.36 9.05 -6.59
C SER A 386 -10.16 8.96 -5.29
N VAL A 387 -10.08 9.99 -4.43
CA VAL A 387 -10.84 10.04 -3.18
C VAL A 387 -12.34 10.05 -3.47
N LEU A 388 -12.79 10.93 -4.36
CA LEU A 388 -14.21 11.05 -4.70
C LEU A 388 -14.78 9.77 -5.33
N ARG A 389 -14.03 9.11 -6.22
CA ARG A 389 -14.45 7.81 -6.79
C ARG A 389 -14.63 6.74 -5.71
N ASN A 390 -13.75 6.70 -4.71
CA ASN A 390 -13.84 5.69 -3.65
C ASN A 390 -14.93 6.02 -2.60
N ILE A 391 -15.24 7.29 -2.38
CA ILE A 391 -16.45 7.70 -1.62
C ILE A 391 -17.70 7.22 -2.37
N GLU A 392 -17.77 7.45 -3.68
CA GLU A 392 -18.93 7.04 -4.48
C GLU A 392 -19.11 5.52 -4.48
N LEU A 393 -18.02 4.77 -4.67
CA LEU A 393 -18.01 3.32 -4.54
C LEU A 393 -18.53 2.87 -3.16
N LYS A 394 -18.08 3.50 -2.07
CA LYS A 394 -18.58 3.16 -0.72
C LYS A 394 -20.09 3.39 -0.60
N LYS A 395 -20.63 4.45 -1.21
CA LYS A 395 -22.09 4.70 -1.23
C LYS A 395 -22.84 3.64 -2.02
N GLU A 396 -22.37 3.31 -3.22
CA GLU A 396 -22.95 2.25 -4.06
C GLU A 396 -23.07 0.94 -3.25
N LEU A 397 -22.00 0.54 -2.58
CA LEU A 397 -21.97 -0.69 -1.76
C LEU A 397 -22.94 -0.63 -0.56
N LEU A 398 -23.01 0.51 0.14
CA LEU A 398 -23.95 0.69 1.26
C LEU A 398 -25.42 0.65 0.80
N GLU A 399 -25.72 1.07 -0.42
CA GLU A 399 -27.05 0.96 -1.01
C GLU A 399 -27.39 -0.47 -1.43
N GLU A 400 -26.43 -1.19 -2.01
CA GLU A 400 -26.54 -2.63 -2.35
C GLU A 400 -26.87 -3.47 -1.11
N GLU A 401 -26.15 -3.28 0.00
CA GLU A 401 -26.38 -3.97 1.27
C GLU A 401 -27.79 -3.70 1.83
N LYS A 402 -28.27 -2.45 1.76
CA LYS A 402 -29.64 -2.09 2.18
C LYS A 402 -30.70 -2.73 1.28
N GLY A 403 -30.45 -2.81 -0.03
CA GLY A 403 -31.33 -3.43 -1.00
C GLY A 403 -31.47 -4.95 -0.78
N GLU A 404 -30.36 -5.64 -0.55
CA GLU A 404 -30.34 -7.08 -0.23
C GLU A 404 -31.00 -7.38 1.12
N GLY A 405 -30.75 -6.54 2.14
CA GLY A 405 -31.39 -6.66 3.44
C GLY A 405 -32.92 -6.54 3.38
N LYS A 406 -33.45 -5.70 2.48
CA LYS A 406 -34.90 -5.60 2.21
C LYS A 406 -35.43 -6.86 1.52
N LYS A 407 -34.76 -7.39 0.49
CA LYS A 407 -35.16 -8.63 -0.21
C LYS A 407 -35.13 -9.88 0.69
N ARG A 408 -34.19 -9.98 1.63
CA ARG A 408 -34.12 -11.09 2.61
C ARG A 408 -35.21 -11.01 3.69
N ARG A 409 -35.72 -9.82 4.02
CA ARG A 409 -36.84 -9.65 4.96
C ARG A 409 -38.19 -9.98 4.32
N THR A 410 -38.38 -9.69 3.04
CA THR A 410 -39.62 -10.03 2.32
C THR A 410 -39.78 -11.52 2.04
N THR A 411 -38.67 -12.26 1.90
CA THR A 411 -38.68 -13.73 1.65
C THR A 411 -38.78 -14.57 2.92
N LYS A 412 -38.55 -14.00 4.11
CA LYS A 412 -38.79 -14.68 5.40
C LYS A 412 -40.21 -14.51 5.95
N ASN A 413 -40.98 -13.59 5.38
CA ASN A 413 -42.37 -13.30 5.77
C ASN A 413 -43.40 -13.85 4.76
N SER A 414 -42.97 -14.70 3.83
CA SER A 414 -43.81 -15.36 2.83
C SER A 414 -43.96 -16.85 3.12
#